data_AF-Q749V1-F1
#
_entry.id   AF-Q749V1-F1
#
_cell.length_a   1.000
_cell.length_b   1.000
_cell.length_c   1.000
_cell.angle_alpha   90.00
_cell.angle_beta   90.00
_cell.angle_gamma   90.00
#
_symmetry.space_group_name_H-M   'P 1'
#
loop_
_entity.id
_entity.type
_entity.pdbx_description
1 polymer ?
#
loop_
_entity_poly.entity_id
_entity_poly.type
_entity_poly.pdbx_seq_one_letter_code
_entity_poly.pdbx_strand_id
1 'polypeptide(L)'
;MMAEALQRENPSGFEGSVAGLPLTDVIQLKGQNRFSGCIAVEYRERQGMIFFRDGDIIHAEQGKLMGEMALYEIIRWPGGRFNIQPKVTTTSRTIQQSISFLLLEAHRLMDEEQAAVRADEGTRREEAAAPAAVQNRMSAVAERIVRIAGVSYAVLMKKDGTPLEDDSFEAEVLSAKGMSLAGIGSRLGELFGLDEVKSAAVHARGKQILLFEAKNHYVSIAVRGDSSLAHVENEIRSTFAGRK
;
A
#
# COMPACT_ATOMS: atom_id res chain seq x y z
N MET A 1 -40.43 -7.00 -41.22
CA MET A 1 -41.31 -6.86 -40.04
C MET A 1 -41.23 -8.18 -39.29
N MET A 2 -40.80 -8.30 -38.05
CA MET A 2 -40.43 -7.39 -36.97
C MET A 2 -39.34 -8.08 -36.15
N ALA A 3 -38.30 -7.33 -35.77
CA ALA A 3 -37.33 -7.74 -34.76
C ALA A 3 -37.92 -7.41 -33.38
N GLU A 4 -38.20 -8.41 -32.55
CA GLU A 4 -38.69 -8.19 -31.19
C GLU A 4 -37.52 -8.18 -30.20
N ALA A 5 -37.05 -6.94 -30.00
CA ALA A 5 -36.62 -6.33 -28.75
C ALA A 5 -36.34 -7.25 -27.55
N LEU A 6 -35.07 -7.60 -27.38
CA LEU A 6 -34.51 -7.98 -26.09
C LEU A 6 -34.66 -6.78 -25.14
N GLN A 7 -35.49 -6.93 -24.11
CA GLN A 7 -35.73 -5.93 -23.07
C GLN A 7 -34.40 -5.52 -22.43
N ARG A 8 -33.98 -4.28 -22.68
CA ARG A 8 -32.96 -3.59 -21.90
C ARG A 8 -33.53 -3.37 -20.51
N GLU A 9 -33.23 -4.29 -19.59
CA GLU A 9 -33.40 -4.01 -18.17
C GLU A 9 -32.44 -2.87 -17.81
N ASN A 10 -33.02 -1.75 -17.36
CA ASN A 10 -32.30 -0.57 -16.92
C ASN A 10 -31.27 -0.97 -15.84
N PRO A 11 -29.95 -0.78 -16.05
CA PRO A 11 -29.00 -0.98 -14.98
C PRO A 11 -29.14 0.17 -13.99
N SER A 12 -29.94 -0.01 -12.95
CA SER A 12 -29.89 0.83 -11.76
C SER A 12 -28.62 0.49 -10.98
N GLY A 13 -27.50 1.08 -11.38
CA GLY A 13 -26.18 0.89 -10.77
C GLY A 13 -25.15 1.71 -11.52
N PHE A 14 -24.17 2.26 -10.80
CA PHE A 14 -23.08 3.03 -11.39
C PHE A 14 -22.25 2.13 -12.33
N GLU A 15 -22.42 2.30 -13.64
CA GLU A 15 -21.49 1.82 -14.68
C GLU A 15 -20.27 2.75 -14.66
N GLY A 16 -19.14 2.23 -14.17
CA GLY A 16 -17.86 2.93 -14.17
C GLY A 16 -16.89 2.24 -15.13
N SER A 17 -16.36 2.99 -16.10
CA SER A 17 -15.14 2.60 -16.80
C SER A 17 -13.96 2.83 -15.87
N VAL A 18 -12.97 1.92 -15.83
CA VAL A 18 -11.69 2.11 -15.10
C VAL A 18 -10.85 3.26 -15.73
N ALA A 19 -11.37 3.97 -16.73
CA ALA A 19 -10.74 5.15 -17.32
C ALA A 19 -10.84 6.42 -16.44
N GLY A 20 -10.60 6.29 -15.12
CA GLY A 20 -10.52 7.45 -14.22
C GLY A 20 -10.54 7.14 -12.72
N LEU A 21 -10.99 5.95 -12.30
CA LEU A 21 -10.95 5.51 -10.90
C LEU A 21 -10.29 4.12 -10.81
N PRO A 22 -9.25 3.94 -9.98
CA PRO A 22 -8.62 2.64 -9.83
C PRO A 22 -9.56 1.68 -9.08
N LEU A 23 -9.55 0.40 -9.47
CA LEU A 23 -10.43 -0.64 -8.89
C LEU A 23 -10.24 -0.76 -7.37
N THR A 24 -9.04 -0.49 -6.87
CA THR A 24 -8.70 -0.44 -5.44
C THR A 24 -9.58 0.55 -4.67
N ASP A 25 -9.85 1.71 -5.23
CA ASP A 25 -10.66 2.76 -4.59
C ASP A 25 -12.13 2.35 -4.55
N VAL A 26 -12.62 1.69 -5.60
CA VAL A 26 -13.97 1.10 -5.63
C VAL A 26 -14.12 0.05 -4.54
N ILE A 27 -13.12 -0.84 -4.41
CA ILE A 27 -13.09 -1.87 -3.36
C ILE A 27 -13.08 -1.23 -1.96
N GLN A 28 -12.25 -0.21 -1.72
CA GLN A 28 -12.20 0.50 -0.44
C GLN A 28 -13.54 1.17 -0.11
N LEU A 29 -14.13 1.86 -1.09
CA LEU A 29 -15.41 2.53 -0.93
C LEU A 29 -16.53 1.54 -0.61
N LYS A 30 -16.53 0.34 -1.23
CA LYS A 30 -17.50 -0.71 -0.90
C LYS A 30 -17.29 -1.29 0.50
N GLY A 31 -16.04 -1.44 0.94
CA GLY A 31 -15.73 -1.81 2.31
C GLY A 31 -16.31 -0.83 3.33
N GLN A 32 -16.04 0.47 3.14
CA GLN A 32 -16.52 1.51 4.05
C GLN A 32 -18.05 1.60 4.14
N ASN A 33 -18.74 1.38 3.01
CA ASN A 33 -20.20 1.39 2.95
C ASN A 33 -20.85 0.10 3.46
N ARG A 34 -20.07 -0.83 4.05
CA ARG A 34 -20.55 -2.14 4.53
C ARG A 34 -21.30 -2.92 3.45
N PHE A 35 -20.82 -2.82 2.21
CA PHE A 35 -21.46 -3.44 1.07
C PHE A 35 -21.50 -4.97 1.20
N SER A 36 -22.61 -5.56 0.75
CA SER A 36 -22.79 -7.00 0.59
C SER A 36 -23.26 -7.25 -0.84
N GLY A 37 -22.58 -8.14 -1.56
CA GLY A 37 -22.85 -8.40 -2.97
C GLY A 37 -21.58 -8.74 -3.75
N CYS A 38 -21.64 -8.68 -5.07
CA CYS A 38 -20.52 -9.00 -5.94
C CYS A 38 -20.09 -7.76 -6.76
N ILE A 39 -18.79 -7.65 -7.03
CA ILE A 39 -18.25 -6.78 -8.07
C ILE A 39 -17.72 -7.70 -9.17
N ALA A 40 -18.37 -7.67 -10.34
CA ALA A 40 -17.87 -8.32 -11.54
C ALA A 40 -16.92 -7.38 -12.26
N VAL A 41 -15.75 -7.85 -12.66
CA VAL A 41 -14.72 -7.08 -13.35
C VAL A 41 -14.38 -7.77 -14.67
N GLU A 42 -14.27 -6.99 -15.74
CA GLU A 42 -13.93 -7.45 -17.07
C GLU A 42 -12.75 -6.68 -17.63
N TYR A 43 -11.74 -7.39 -18.15
CA TYR A 43 -10.64 -6.80 -18.89
C TYR A 43 -10.26 -7.68 -20.09
N ARG A 44 -10.49 -7.16 -21.32
CA ARG A 44 -10.37 -7.93 -22.57
C ARG A 44 -11.26 -9.18 -22.52
N GLU A 45 -10.69 -10.38 -22.67
CA GLU A 45 -11.40 -11.67 -22.57
C GLU A 45 -11.36 -12.27 -21.16
N ARG A 46 -10.79 -11.56 -20.17
CA ARG A 46 -10.71 -12.02 -18.78
C ARG A 46 -11.87 -11.48 -17.96
N GLN A 47 -12.44 -12.34 -17.12
CA GLN A 47 -13.49 -12.02 -16.17
C GLN A 47 -13.08 -12.42 -14.75
N GLY A 48 -13.49 -11.60 -13.78
CA GLY A 48 -13.20 -11.79 -12.37
C GLY A 48 -14.39 -11.37 -11.52
N MET A 49 -14.54 -12.02 -10.37
CA MET A 49 -15.60 -11.73 -9.40
C MET A 49 -15.01 -11.51 -8.02
N ILE A 50 -15.47 -10.47 -7.33
CA ILE A 50 -15.07 -10.15 -5.96
C ILE A 50 -16.33 -10.09 -5.10
N PHE A 51 -16.42 -10.96 -4.10
CA PHE A 51 -17.60 -11.10 -3.25
C PHE A 51 -17.40 -10.45 -1.90
N PHE A 52 -18.39 -9.64 -1.51
CA PHE A 52 -18.42 -8.89 -0.27
C PHE A 52 -19.53 -9.38 0.66
N ARG A 53 -19.29 -9.26 1.96
CA ARG A 53 -20.29 -9.43 3.02
C ARG A 53 -19.99 -8.46 4.15
N ASP A 54 -20.94 -7.59 4.46
CA ASP A 54 -20.88 -6.58 5.53
C ASP A 54 -19.67 -5.64 5.46
N GLY A 55 -19.15 -5.41 4.25
CA GLY A 55 -17.95 -4.60 4.01
C GLY A 55 -16.64 -5.39 3.99
N ASP A 56 -16.65 -6.70 4.22
CA ASP A 56 -15.47 -7.56 4.09
C ASP A 56 -15.47 -8.31 2.76
N ILE A 57 -14.29 -8.51 2.17
CA ILE A 57 -14.14 -9.42 1.04
C ILE A 57 -14.06 -10.85 1.58
N ILE A 58 -15.00 -11.69 1.18
CA ILE A 58 -15.08 -13.08 1.65
C ILE A 58 -14.51 -14.08 0.63
N HIS A 59 -14.53 -13.72 -0.64
CA HIS A 59 -14.12 -14.58 -1.75
C HIS A 59 -13.80 -13.77 -3.00
N ALA A 60 -12.98 -14.32 -3.87
CA ALA A 60 -12.74 -13.82 -5.21
C ALA A 60 -12.46 -14.98 -6.17
N GLU A 61 -12.82 -14.82 -7.44
CA GLU A 61 -12.64 -15.84 -8.48
C GLU A 61 -12.17 -15.20 -9.77
N GLN A 62 -11.18 -15.82 -10.42
CA GLN A 62 -10.67 -15.42 -11.72
C GLN A 62 -10.24 -16.68 -12.49
N GLY A 63 -11.03 -17.10 -13.48
CA GLY A 63 -10.76 -18.33 -14.22
C GLY A 63 -10.65 -19.56 -13.31
N LYS A 64 -9.43 -20.10 -13.14
CA LYS A 64 -9.13 -21.22 -12.24
C LYS A 64 -8.59 -20.80 -10.87
N LEU A 65 -8.30 -19.52 -10.68
CA LEU A 65 -7.82 -18.97 -9.42
C LEU A 65 -9.00 -18.65 -8.51
N MET A 66 -8.80 -18.85 -7.21
CA MET A 66 -9.78 -18.55 -6.16
C MET A 66 -9.11 -17.89 -4.96
N GLY A 67 -9.89 -17.11 -4.19
CA GLY A 67 -9.43 -16.45 -2.97
C GLY A 67 -8.44 -15.32 -3.22
N GLU A 68 -7.47 -15.16 -2.31
CA GLU A 68 -6.56 -14.02 -2.31
C GLU A 68 -5.76 -13.92 -3.62
N MET A 69 -5.32 -15.04 -4.17
CA MET A 69 -4.61 -15.09 -5.46
C MET A 69 -5.47 -14.56 -6.63
N ALA A 70 -6.76 -14.91 -6.66
CA ALA A 70 -7.68 -14.39 -7.67
C ALA A 70 -7.90 -12.88 -7.50
N LEU A 71 -8.04 -12.42 -6.25
CA LEU A 71 -8.20 -11.00 -5.95
C LEU A 71 -6.97 -10.19 -6.43
N TYR A 72 -5.76 -10.67 -6.14
CA TYR A 72 -4.53 -10.00 -6.56
C TYR A 72 -4.40 -9.94 -8.08
N GLU A 73 -4.71 -11.03 -8.78
CA GLU A 73 -4.71 -11.06 -10.25
C GLU A 73 -5.72 -10.06 -10.85
N ILE A 74 -6.90 -9.92 -10.25
CA ILE A 74 -7.92 -8.95 -10.72
C ILE A 74 -7.45 -7.51 -10.50
N ILE A 75 -6.86 -7.20 -9.33
CA ILE A 75 -6.35 -5.85 -9.01
C ILE A 75 -5.21 -5.43 -9.95
N ARG A 76 -4.46 -6.40 -10.49
CA ARG A 76 -3.35 -6.16 -11.42
C ARG A 76 -3.77 -5.66 -12.81
N TRP A 77 -5.05 -5.76 -13.16
CA TRP A 77 -5.46 -5.39 -14.50
C TRP A 77 -5.27 -3.89 -14.74
N PRO A 78 -4.61 -3.48 -15.84
CA PRO A 78 -4.28 -2.07 -16.09
C PRO A 78 -5.50 -1.22 -16.46
N GLY A 79 -6.68 -1.83 -16.51
CA GLY A 79 -7.94 -1.21 -16.87
C GLY A 79 -9.06 -2.26 -16.88
N GLY A 80 -10.26 -1.85 -17.27
CA GLY A 80 -11.40 -2.75 -17.35
C GLY A 80 -12.75 -2.03 -17.21
N ARG A 81 -13.82 -2.83 -17.21
CA ARG A 81 -15.14 -2.41 -16.76
C ARG A 81 -15.49 -3.16 -15.50
N PHE A 82 -16.21 -2.54 -14.59
CA PHE A 82 -16.78 -3.24 -13.44
C PHE A 82 -18.28 -3.03 -13.35
N ASN A 83 -18.98 -4.01 -12.80
CA ASN A 83 -20.40 -3.96 -12.54
C ASN A 83 -20.68 -4.42 -11.10
N ILE A 84 -21.42 -3.60 -10.36
CA ILE A 84 -21.78 -3.87 -8.97
C ILE A 84 -23.12 -4.60 -8.94
N GLN A 85 -23.15 -5.78 -8.33
CA GLN A 85 -24.28 -6.68 -8.29
C GLN A 85 -24.68 -6.99 -6.84
N PRO A 86 -25.53 -6.17 -6.19
CA PRO A 86 -25.91 -6.34 -4.79
C PRO A 86 -26.66 -7.65 -4.50
N LYS A 87 -27.33 -8.22 -5.51
CA LYS A 87 -28.13 -9.45 -5.39
C LYS A 87 -27.32 -10.74 -5.56
N VAL A 88 -26.05 -10.63 -5.96
CA VAL A 88 -25.19 -11.79 -6.21
C VAL A 88 -24.30 -12.00 -4.99
N THR A 89 -24.46 -13.16 -4.35
CA THR A 89 -23.74 -13.54 -3.13
C THR A 89 -23.18 -14.94 -3.27
N THR A 90 -22.21 -15.29 -2.43
CA THR A 90 -21.59 -16.62 -2.40
C THR A 90 -21.61 -17.18 -0.99
N THR A 91 -21.68 -18.51 -0.88
CA THR A 91 -21.47 -19.26 0.37
C THR A 91 -20.00 -19.56 0.62
N SER A 92 -19.16 -19.50 -0.42
CA SER A 92 -17.71 -19.71 -0.32
C SER A 92 -17.05 -18.59 0.50
N ARG A 93 -16.21 -18.97 1.46
CA ARG A 93 -15.36 -18.06 2.22
C ARG A 93 -13.93 -18.56 2.17
N THR A 94 -13.10 -17.91 1.36
CA THR A 94 -11.70 -18.29 1.19
C THR A 94 -10.75 -17.15 1.56
N ILE A 95 -11.29 -15.97 1.87
CA ILE A 95 -10.53 -14.79 2.28
C ILE A 95 -10.93 -14.45 3.71
N GLN A 96 -9.92 -14.29 4.56
CA GLN A 96 -10.10 -14.00 6.00
C GLN A 96 -9.47 -12.66 6.40
N GLN A 97 -8.60 -12.12 5.54
CA GLN A 97 -7.89 -10.88 5.80
C GLN A 97 -8.76 -9.65 5.54
N SER A 98 -8.42 -8.55 6.19
CA SER A 98 -9.12 -7.28 5.99
C SER A 98 -8.83 -6.70 4.60
N ILE A 99 -9.76 -5.91 4.07
CA ILE A 99 -9.57 -5.20 2.79
C ILE A 99 -8.27 -4.40 2.78
N SER A 100 -7.96 -3.70 3.88
CA SER A 100 -6.72 -2.91 3.98
C SER A 100 -5.46 -3.77 3.87
N PHE A 101 -5.48 -4.99 4.41
CA PHE A 101 -4.36 -5.93 4.26
C PHE A 101 -4.25 -6.42 2.81
N LEU A 102 -5.37 -6.85 2.22
CA LEU A 102 -5.42 -7.38 0.86
C LEU A 102 -4.94 -6.36 -0.18
N LEU A 103 -5.34 -5.09 -0.04
CA LEU A 103 -4.91 -4.04 -0.95
C LEU A 103 -3.42 -3.72 -0.80
N LEU A 104 -2.91 -3.66 0.44
CA LEU A 104 -1.48 -3.45 0.68
C LEU A 104 -0.65 -4.58 0.09
N GLU A 105 -1.10 -5.82 0.26
CA GLU A 105 -0.43 -7.00 -0.28
C GLU A 105 -0.50 -7.06 -1.81
N ALA A 106 -1.61 -6.63 -2.42
CA ALA A 106 -1.73 -6.51 -3.87
C ALA A 106 -0.71 -5.52 -4.44
N HIS A 107 -0.53 -4.35 -3.80
CA HIS A 107 0.48 -3.37 -4.20
C HIS A 107 1.91 -3.94 -4.07
N ARG A 108 2.23 -4.56 -2.92
CA ARG A 108 3.54 -5.21 -2.72
C ARG A 108 3.87 -6.21 -3.83
N LEU A 109 2.90 -7.06 -4.17
CA LEU A 109 3.08 -8.08 -5.20
C LEU A 109 3.22 -7.50 -6.61
N MET A 110 2.62 -6.35 -6.89
CA MET A 110 2.77 -5.63 -8.17
C MET A 110 4.17 -5.05 -8.31
N ASP A 111 4.73 -4.50 -7.24
CA ASP A 111 6.08 -3.92 -7.24
C ASP A 111 7.16 -5.00 -7.33
N GLU A 112 6.96 -6.14 -6.68
CA GLU A 112 7.90 -7.27 -6.73
C GLU A 112 7.97 -7.93 -8.12
N GLU A 113 6.86 -8.00 -8.84
CA GLU A 113 6.85 -8.56 -10.19
C GLU A 113 7.53 -7.62 -11.20
N GLN A 114 7.37 -6.30 -11.04
CA GLN A 114 8.14 -5.32 -11.81
C GLN A 114 9.65 -5.42 -11.54
N ALA A 115 10.06 -5.82 -10.33
CA ALA A 115 11.45 -6.10 -9.99
C ALA A 115 11.94 -7.45 -10.56
N ALA A 116 11.08 -8.47 -10.61
CA ALA A 116 11.41 -9.80 -11.13
C ALA A 116 11.50 -9.86 -12.66
N VAL A 117 10.65 -9.13 -13.39
CA VAL A 117 10.73 -9.00 -14.87
C VAL A 117 12.05 -8.33 -15.29
N ARG A 118 12.61 -7.47 -14.44
CA ARG A 118 13.94 -6.87 -14.64
C ARG A 118 15.12 -7.83 -14.37
N ALA A 119 14.87 -8.96 -13.69
CA ALA A 119 15.89 -9.94 -13.34
C ALA A 119 15.99 -11.10 -14.36
N ASP A 120 14.90 -11.45 -15.06
CA ASP A 120 14.86 -12.56 -16.03
C ASP A 120 15.42 -12.17 -17.42
N GLU A 121 15.41 -10.89 -17.79
CA GLU A 121 16.10 -10.40 -19.00
C GLU A 121 17.63 -10.34 -18.85
N GLY A 122 18.16 -10.56 -17.63
CA GLY A 122 19.56 -10.38 -17.27
C GLY A 122 20.52 -11.52 -17.65
N THR A 123 20.05 -12.67 -18.15
CA THR A 123 20.93 -13.84 -18.38
C THR A 123 21.36 -14.05 -19.84
N ARG A 124 21.00 -13.21 -20.81
CA ARG A 124 21.37 -13.47 -22.23
C ARG A 124 22.23 -12.42 -22.94
N ARG A 125 22.47 -11.23 -22.41
CA ARG A 125 23.32 -10.25 -23.11
C ARG A 125 24.22 -9.47 -22.15
N GLU A 126 25.21 -10.18 -21.61
CA GLU A 126 26.54 -9.57 -21.55
C GLU A 126 26.94 -9.18 -22.98
N GLU A 127 27.54 -8.00 -23.13
CA GLU A 127 27.94 -7.35 -24.39
C GLU A 127 26.82 -6.65 -25.19
N ALA A 128 26.36 -5.51 -24.68
CA ALA A 128 26.65 -4.20 -25.29
C ALA A 128 25.76 -3.08 -24.69
N ALA A 129 26.44 -2.09 -24.10
CA ALA A 129 25.97 -0.74 -23.80
C ALA A 129 24.72 -0.58 -22.90
N ALA A 130 25.00 -0.22 -21.64
CA ALA A 130 24.02 0.27 -20.68
C ALA A 130 23.23 1.49 -21.20
N PRO A 131 21.94 1.60 -20.80
CA PRO A 131 21.38 2.89 -20.43
C PRO A 131 20.93 2.88 -18.96
N ALA A 132 21.60 3.75 -18.20
CA ALA A 132 21.22 4.43 -16.95
C ALA A 132 20.12 3.80 -16.07
N ALA A 133 20.55 3.35 -14.88
CA ALA A 133 19.70 3.15 -13.71
C ALA A 133 18.85 4.40 -13.43
N VAL A 134 17.54 4.22 -13.26
CA VAL A 134 16.74 5.15 -12.46
C VAL A 134 17.14 4.89 -11.02
N GLN A 135 18.14 5.64 -10.55
CA GLN A 135 18.63 5.62 -9.19
C GLN A 135 17.44 5.87 -8.25
N ASN A 136 17.09 4.89 -7.41
CA ASN A 136 16.16 5.07 -6.31
C ASN A 136 16.76 6.15 -5.41
N ARG A 137 16.27 7.39 -5.51
CA ARG A 137 16.82 8.49 -4.73
C ARG A 137 16.25 8.32 -3.32
N MET A 138 17.07 7.85 -2.41
CA MET A 138 16.82 7.96 -0.97
C MET A 138 17.96 8.79 -0.42
N SER A 139 17.70 9.59 0.62
CA SER A 139 18.82 10.26 1.30
C SER A 139 19.82 9.23 1.83
N ALA A 140 21.12 9.56 1.81
CA ALA A 140 22.16 8.68 2.37
C ALA A 140 21.91 8.29 3.83
N VAL A 141 21.15 9.11 4.58
CA VAL A 141 20.71 8.79 5.94
C VAL A 141 19.66 7.68 5.93
N ALA A 142 18.63 7.80 5.09
CA ALA A 142 17.58 6.80 4.94
C ALA A 142 18.15 5.46 4.44
N GLU A 143 19.07 5.49 3.46
CA GLU A 143 19.77 4.29 2.97
C GLU A 143 20.52 3.54 4.08
N ARG A 144 21.16 4.26 5.00
CA ARG A 144 21.87 3.64 6.14
C ARG A 144 20.89 2.99 7.11
N ILE A 145 19.75 3.63 7.38
CA ILE A 145 18.76 3.15 8.34
C ILE A 145 18.02 1.92 7.81
N VAL A 146 17.70 1.87 6.52
CA VAL A 146 17.07 0.69 5.91
C VAL A 146 17.93 -0.57 6.02
N ARG A 147 19.25 -0.43 6.17
CA ARG A 147 20.16 -1.58 6.37
C ARG A 147 20.11 -2.15 7.80
N ILE A 148 19.48 -1.46 8.76
CA ILE A 148 19.29 -1.96 10.13
C ILE A 148 18.29 -3.11 10.10
N ALA A 149 18.65 -4.23 10.72
CA ALA A 149 17.79 -5.41 10.78
C ALA A 149 16.44 -5.06 11.44
N GLY A 150 15.34 -5.42 10.77
CA GLY A 150 13.98 -5.14 11.24
C GLY A 150 13.38 -3.82 10.74
N VAL A 151 14.17 -2.96 10.10
CA VAL A 151 13.63 -1.79 9.37
C VAL A 151 13.07 -2.24 8.02
N SER A 152 11.82 -1.89 7.74
CA SER A 152 11.18 -2.10 6.45
C SER A 152 11.37 -0.92 5.51
N TYR A 153 11.31 0.29 6.05
CA TYR A 153 11.46 1.53 5.28
C TYR A 153 11.90 2.68 6.19
N ALA A 154 12.60 3.66 5.63
CA ALA A 154 12.95 4.88 6.34
C ALA A 154 12.90 6.06 5.39
N VAL A 155 12.46 7.22 5.90
CA VAL A 155 12.42 8.48 5.14
C VAL A 155 12.98 9.58 6.01
N LEU A 156 13.89 10.36 5.43
CA LEU A 156 14.32 11.64 5.97
C LEU A 156 13.37 12.70 5.40
N MET A 157 12.84 13.59 6.23
CA MET A 157 11.92 14.64 5.79
C MET A 157 12.25 15.97 6.47
N LYS A 158 11.82 17.07 5.84
CA LYS A 158 11.84 18.40 6.47
C LYS A 158 10.81 18.48 7.59
N LYS A 159 10.92 19.49 8.45
CA LYS A 159 9.93 19.76 9.51
C LYS A 159 8.53 20.12 8.99
N ASP A 160 8.38 20.40 7.69
CA ASP A 160 7.08 20.60 7.02
C ASP A 160 6.45 19.28 6.53
N GLY A 161 7.15 18.15 6.67
CA GLY A 161 6.68 16.83 6.23
C GLY A 161 7.11 16.42 4.83
N THR A 162 7.79 17.29 4.08
CA THR A 162 8.26 16.97 2.73
C THR A 162 9.39 15.95 2.79
N PRO A 163 9.27 14.79 2.12
CA PRO A 163 10.37 13.83 1.97
C PRO A 163 11.61 14.47 1.35
N LEU A 164 12.78 14.06 1.81
CA LEU A 164 14.06 14.54 1.32
C LEU A 164 14.66 13.52 0.35
N GLU A 165 14.84 13.97 -0.90
CA GLU A 165 15.47 13.19 -1.97
C GLU A 165 14.72 11.90 -2.33
N ASP A 166 13.51 11.67 -1.82
CA ASP A 166 12.72 10.47 -2.05
C ASP A 166 11.30 10.86 -2.47
N ASP A 167 10.98 10.68 -3.75
CA ASP A 167 9.68 11.00 -4.36
C ASP A 167 8.75 9.78 -4.46
N SER A 168 9.08 8.69 -3.77
CA SER A 168 8.23 7.52 -3.70
C SER A 168 6.95 7.78 -2.90
N PHE A 169 5.92 7.00 -3.24
CA PHE A 169 4.66 7.01 -2.51
C PHE A 169 4.85 6.52 -1.06
N GLU A 170 5.73 5.54 -0.84
CA GLU A 170 6.11 5.02 0.48
C GLU A 170 6.66 6.14 1.37
N ALA A 171 7.53 6.98 0.82
CA ALA A 171 8.12 8.11 1.51
C ALA A 171 7.09 9.17 1.89
N GLU A 172 6.16 9.49 0.98
CA GLU A 172 5.08 10.44 1.24
C GLU A 172 4.17 9.92 2.38
N VAL A 173 3.73 8.66 2.29
CA VAL A 173 2.85 8.03 3.29
C VAL A 173 3.53 7.93 4.65
N LEU A 174 4.80 7.53 4.69
CA LEU A 174 5.54 7.41 5.95
C LEU A 174 5.84 8.80 6.55
N SER A 175 6.06 9.81 5.71
CA SER A 175 6.26 11.20 6.16
C SER A 175 4.99 11.78 6.78
N ALA A 176 3.83 11.59 6.15
CA ALA A 176 2.54 12.01 6.70
C ALA A 176 2.26 11.39 8.08
N LYS A 177 2.57 10.09 8.25
CA LYS A 177 2.45 9.40 9.54
C LYS A 177 3.42 9.98 10.57
N GLY A 178 4.67 10.22 10.18
CA GLY A 178 5.67 10.89 11.02
C GLY A 178 5.26 12.27 11.49
N MET A 179 4.75 13.09 10.57
CA MET A 179 4.24 14.43 10.90
C MET A 179 3.08 14.40 11.88
N SER A 180 2.20 13.40 11.75
CA SER A 180 1.12 13.20 12.72
C SER A 180 1.69 12.90 14.12
N LEU A 181 2.71 12.04 14.22
CA LEU A 181 3.40 11.76 15.48
C LEU A 181 4.12 12.98 16.04
N ALA A 182 4.79 13.75 15.17
CA ALA A 182 5.46 15.00 15.57
C ALA A 182 4.46 15.98 16.18
N GLY A 183 3.34 16.22 15.49
CA GLY A 183 2.30 17.13 15.97
C GLY A 183 1.61 16.66 17.25
N ILE A 184 1.37 15.37 17.41
CA ILE A 184 0.84 14.81 18.66
C ILE A 184 1.87 14.98 19.79
N GLY A 185 3.13 14.64 19.52
CA GLY A 185 4.22 14.75 20.48
C GLY A 185 4.45 16.18 20.96
N SER A 186 4.45 17.16 20.06
CA SER A 186 4.59 18.58 20.43
C SER A 186 3.42 19.06 21.28
N ARG A 187 2.17 18.68 20.98
CA ARG A 187 1.02 19.02 21.84
C ARG A 187 1.12 18.43 23.24
N LEU A 188 1.65 17.21 23.36
CA LEU A 188 1.94 16.61 24.66
C LEU A 188 3.07 17.37 25.35
N GLY A 189 4.15 17.70 24.63
CA GLY A 189 5.26 18.49 25.14
C GLY A 189 4.81 19.83 25.72
N GLU A 190 3.99 20.58 24.97
CA GLU A 190 3.39 21.84 25.44
C GLU A 190 2.55 21.64 26.71
N LEU A 191 1.70 20.60 26.74
CA LEU A 191 0.85 20.29 27.89
C LEU A 191 1.67 20.00 29.16
N PHE A 192 2.83 19.36 29.03
CA PHE A 192 3.69 18.97 30.15
C PHE A 192 4.87 19.94 30.39
N GLY A 193 5.05 20.98 29.58
CA GLY A 193 6.19 21.91 29.66
C GLY A 193 7.53 21.30 29.24
N LEU A 194 7.53 20.40 28.24
CA LEU A 194 8.67 19.59 27.79
C LEU A 194 9.15 19.89 26.35
N ASP A 195 8.78 21.04 25.78
CA ASP A 195 9.15 21.49 24.42
C ASP A 195 8.82 20.47 23.29
N GLU A 196 9.52 20.56 22.15
CA GLU A 196 9.30 19.69 20.99
C GLU A 196 9.66 18.22 21.25
N VAL A 197 8.90 17.32 20.64
CA VAL A 197 9.16 15.88 20.69
C VAL A 197 10.52 15.52 20.08
N LYS A 198 11.35 14.83 20.86
CA LYS A 198 12.65 14.31 20.39
C LYS A 198 12.55 12.95 19.69
N SER A 199 11.63 12.11 20.15
CA SER A 199 11.33 10.84 19.51
C SER A 199 9.94 10.36 19.90
N ALA A 200 9.27 9.64 19.00
CA ALA A 200 8.00 8.99 19.26
C ALA A 200 7.99 7.59 18.66
N ALA A 201 7.28 6.68 19.32
CA ALA A 201 7.10 5.32 18.85
C ALA A 201 5.63 4.92 18.95
N VAL A 202 5.12 4.27 17.91
CA VAL A 202 3.79 3.66 17.93
C VAL A 202 3.92 2.19 17.57
N HIS A 203 3.42 1.36 18.48
CA HIS A 203 3.33 -0.08 18.29
C HIS A 203 1.86 -0.48 18.14
N ALA A 204 1.51 -1.10 17.02
CA ALA A 204 0.18 -1.62 16.74
C ALA A 204 0.27 -3.04 16.14
N ARG A 205 -0.82 -3.80 16.14
CA ARG A 205 -0.86 -5.21 15.70
C ARG A 205 -0.11 -5.41 14.37
N GLY A 206 1.11 -5.95 14.45
CA GLY A 206 1.97 -6.29 13.31
C GLY A 206 2.74 -5.14 12.65
N LYS A 207 2.67 -3.90 13.15
CA LYS A 207 3.38 -2.74 12.55
C LYS A 207 3.89 -1.80 13.64
N GLN A 208 5.10 -1.29 13.45
CA GLN A 208 5.70 -0.34 14.39
C GLN A 208 6.25 0.84 13.60
N ILE A 209 6.04 2.06 14.11
CA ILE A 209 6.52 3.30 13.49
C ILE A 209 7.35 4.05 14.53
N LEU A 210 8.52 4.49 14.11
CA LEU A 210 9.40 5.36 14.88
C LEU A 210 9.51 6.71 14.19
N LEU A 211 9.58 7.76 15.00
CA LEU A 211 9.93 9.11 14.61
C LEU A 211 11.11 9.56 15.46
N PHE A 212 12.13 10.12 14.83
CA PHE A 212 13.23 10.81 15.49
C PHE A 212 13.36 12.24 15.00
N GLU A 213 13.61 13.15 15.93
CA GLU A 213 13.94 14.52 15.65
C GLU A 213 15.46 14.69 15.46
N ALA A 214 15.82 15.42 14.42
CA ALA A 214 17.15 15.97 14.20
C ALA A 214 17.01 17.48 13.94
N LYS A 215 18.10 18.24 14.12
CA LYS A 215 18.10 19.73 14.13
C LYS A 215 17.09 20.38 13.17
N ASN A 216 17.14 20.04 11.88
CA ASN A 216 16.25 20.60 10.85
C ASN A 216 15.38 19.55 10.13
N HIS A 217 15.36 18.31 10.61
CA HIS A 217 14.75 17.19 9.91
C HIS A 217 14.04 16.24 10.87
N TYR A 218 13.03 15.56 10.36
CA TYR A 218 12.51 14.36 10.99
C TYR A 218 12.97 13.13 10.23
N VAL A 219 13.09 12.03 10.95
CA VAL A 219 13.34 10.71 10.38
C VAL A 219 12.20 9.81 10.81
N SER A 220 11.41 9.35 9.85
CA SER A 220 10.37 8.35 10.10
C SER A 220 10.81 6.99 9.61
N ILE A 221 10.49 5.96 10.39
CA ILE A 221 11.00 4.61 10.17
C ILE A 221 9.85 3.64 10.40
N ALA A 222 9.58 2.82 9.39
CA ALA A 222 8.67 1.68 9.47
C ALA A 222 9.48 0.46 9.90
N VAL A 223 9.06 -0.18 11.00
CA VAL A 223 9.70 -1.36 11.58
C VAL A 223 8.74 -2.54 11.49
N ARG A 224 9.27 -3.72 11.17
CA ARG A 224 8.50 -4.96 11.06
C ARG A 224 7.88 -5.31 12.42
N GLY A 225 6.65 -5.82 12.40
CA GLY A 225 5.90 -6.14 13.62
C GLY A 225 6.55 -7.19 14.53
N ASP A 226 7.34 -8.08 13.95
CA ASP A 226 8.07 -9.16 14.62
C ASP A 226 9.44 -8.73 15.18
N SER A 227 9.88 -7.52 14.85
CA SER A 227 11.19 -7.01 15.24
C SER A 227 11.14 -6.33 16.61
N SER A 228 12.24 -6.44 17.36
CA SER A 228 12.38 -5.78 18.66
C SER A 228 12.55 -4.27 18.49
N LEU A 229 11.52 -3.50 18.83
CA LEU A 229 11.53 -2.04 18.76
C LEU A 229 12.72 -1.43 19.49
N ALA A 230 12.99 -1.91 20.72
CA ALA A 230 14.07 -1.40 21.55
C ALA A 230 15.46 -1.64 20.93
N HIS A 231 15.64 -2.79 20.27
CA HIS A 231 16.89 -3.09 19.56
C HIS A 231 17.07 -2.15 18.36
N VAL A 232 16.02 -2.00 17.55
CA VAL A 232 16.01 -1.13 16.37
C VAL A 232 16.27 0.33 16.77
N GLU A 233 15.59 0.83 17.81
CA GLU A 233 15.82 2.18 18.34
C GLU A 233 17.27 2.40 18.79
N ASN A 234 17.87 1.43 19.47
CA ASN A 234 19.27 1.51 19.91
C ASN A 234 20.24 1.58 18.72
N GLU A 235 20.06 0.75 17.70
CA GLU A 235 20.89 0.79 16.49
C GLU A 235 20.73 2.13 15.76
N ILE A 236 19.50 2.65 15.64
CA ILE A 236 19.24 3.96 15.03
C ILE A 236 19.96 5.06 15.82
N ARG A 237 19.82 5.09 17.14
CA ARG A 237 20.49 6.09 17.99
C ARG A 237 22.01 6.04 17.84
N SER A 238 22.62 4.85 17.78
CA SER A 238 24.06 4.70 17.53
C SER A 238 24.49 5.22 16.14
N THR A 239 23.62 5.06 15.12
CA THR A 239 23.85 5.53 13.75
C THR A 239 23.93 7.06 13.66
N PHE A 240 23.22 7.75 14.56
CA PHE A 240 23.21 9.22 14.69
C PHE A 240 24.22 9.78 15.70
N ALA A 241 24.63 9.02 16.71
CA ALA A 241 25.56 9.46 17.76
C ALA A 241 27.02 9.63 17.30
N GLY A 242 27.38 9.13 16.11
CA GLY A 242 28.75 9.18 15.55
C GLY A 242 29.23 10.54 15.02
N ARG A 243 28.49 11.63 15.23
CA ARG A 243 28.92 13.00 14.90
C ARG A 243 28.87 13.87 16.17
N LYS A 244 29.96 13.83 16.95
CA LYS A 244 30.34 14.94 17.83
C LYS A 244 31.34 15.82 17.11
#